data_AF-A0A9P7CFK4-F1
#
_entry.id   AF-A0A9P7CFK4-F1
#
_cell.length_a   1.000
_cell.length_b   1.000
_cell.length_c   1.000
_cell.angle_alpha   90.00
_cell.angle_beta   90.00
_cell.angle_gamma   90.00
#
_symmetry.space_group_name_H-M   'P 1'
#
loop_
_entity.id
_entity.type
_entity.pdbx_description
1 polymer ?
#
loop_
_entity_poly.entity_id
_entity_poly.type
_entity_poly.pdbx_seq_one_letter_code
_entity_poly.pdbx_strand_id
1 'polypeptide(L)'
;MKNVNSYRAFAHVDAEKWTIVGYARKSITKEDDSARHRLLTSRITKLKTKLLCGKVFVSPFSNSDTEFEKRDRNAQASKFIESLKCDGTMEASETRMVHLAAIDYAGLLPIWRTCDHFKHKCVKEIVIDKGHRVEMIPRRRLLKDDKTLQLFRCRIKAVNRSN
;
A
#
# COMPACT_ATOMS: atom_id res chain seq x y z
N MET A 1 18.51 -1.05 -2.70
CA MET A 1 17.66 0.11 -3.06
C MET A 1 17.91 0.45 -4.52
N LYS A 2 16.87 0.86 -5.26
CA LYS A 2 17.00 1.26 -6.67
C LYS A 2 16.61 2.74 -6.82
N ASN A 3 17.21 3.43 -7.78
CA ASN A 3 16.66 4.70 -8.26
C ASN A 3 15.40 4.42 -9.11
N VAL A 4 14.60 5.46 -9.40
CA VAL A 4 13.31 5.31 -10.10
C VAL A 4 13.49 4.74 -11.51
N ASN A 5 14.55 5.12 -12.23
CA ASN A 5 14.80 4.65 -13.60
C ASN A 5 15.16 3.16 -13.63
N SER A 6 16.02 2.70 -12.70
CA SER A 6 16.37 1.29 -12.55
C SER A 6 15.17 0.44 -12.08
N TYR A 7 14.24 1.02 -11.32
CA TYR A 7 12.98 0.37 -11.00
C TYR A 7 12.07 0.22 -12.23
N ARG A 8 11.94 1.27 -13.06
CA ARG A 8 11.14 1.21 -14.28
C ARG A 8 11.66 0.16 -15.25
N ALA A 9 12.97 0.07 -15.44
CA ALA A 9 13.59 -0.99 -16.24
C ALA A 9 13.22 -2.39 -15.69
N PHE A 10 13.26 -2.59 -14.36
CA PHE A 10 12.82 -3.83 -13.74
C PHE A 10 11.33 -4.13 -13.98
N ALA A 11 10.45 -3.14 -13.83
CA ALA A 11 9.02 -3.31 -14.03
C ALA A 11 8.65 -3.69 -15.48
N HIS A 12 9.44 -3.23 -16.46
CA HIS A 12 9.22 -3.53 -17.88
C HIS A 12 9.69 -4.92 -18.31
N VAL A 13 10.76 -5.46 -17.73
CA VAL A 13 11.40 -6.70 -18.18
C VAL A 13 10.53 -7.95 -17.97
N ASP A 14 9.43 -7.83 -17.22
CA ASP A 14 8.82 -9.01 -16.59
C ASP A 14 7.32 -8.82 -16.29
N ALA A 15 6.68 -7.85 -16.96
CA ALA A 15 5.27 -7.50 -16.79
C ALA A 15 4.29 -8.65 -17.12
N GLU A 16 4.73 -9.64 -17.90
CA GLU A 16 3.96 -10.85 -18.22
C GLU A 16 3.93 -11.87 -17.07
N LYS A 17 4.96 -11.88 -16.20
CA LYS A 17 5.09 -12.86 -15.11
C LYS A 17 4.55 -12.37 -13.78
N TRP A 18 4.53 -11.07 -13.56
CA TRP A 18 4.11 -10.47 -12.29
C TRP A 18 3.27 -9.22 -12.51
N THR A 19 2.30 -9.02 -11.63
CA THR A 19 1.50 -7.79 -11.61
C THR A 19 1.94 -6.90 -10.46
N ILE A 20 2.15 -5.62 -10.74
CA ILE A 20 2.41 -4.62 -9.70
C ILE A 20 1.07 -4.06 -9.24
N VAL A 21 0.76 -4.30 -7.97
CA VAL A 21 -0.47 -3.86 -7.33
C VAL A 21 -0.12 -2.70 -6.40
N GLY A 22 -0.74 -1.55 -6.62
CA GLY A 22 -0.59 -0.38 -5.74
C GLY A 22 -1.60 -0.41 -4.60
N TYR A 23 -1.18 0.01 -3.42
CA TYR A 23 -2.06 0.25 -2.29
C TYR A 23 -1.90 1.68 -1.77
N ALA A 24 -3.02 2.39 -1.64
CA ALA A 24 -3.08 3.69 -1.00
C ALA A 24 -4.10 3.68 0.14
N ARG A 25 -3.85 4.45 1.18
CA ARG A 25 -4.81 4.66 2.25
C ARG A 25 -4.87 6.09 2.70
N LYS A 26 -5.95 6.47 3.39
CA LYS A 26 -6.03 7.72 4.13
C LYS A 26 -6.63 7.49 5.51
N SER A 27 -6.01 8.09 6.53
CA SER A 27 -6.54 8.04 7.90
C SER A 27 -7.72 8.97 8.09
N ILE A 28 -8.57 8.61 9.03
CA ILE A 28 -9.70 9.43 9.44
C ILE A 28 -9.11 10.64 10.18
N THR A 29 -9.29 11.83 9.63
CA THR A 29 -8.85 13.09 10.24
C THR A 29 -9.92 14.15 9.99
N LYS A 30 -9.68 15.39 10.47
CA LYS A 30 -10.63 16.50 10.36
C LYS A 30 -10.75 17.09 8.94
N GLU A 31 -10.01 16.57 7.97
CA GLU A 31 -10.12 16.99 6.57
C GLU A 31 -11.49 16.58 5.97
N ASP A 32 -12.01 17.42 5.07
CA ASP A 32 -13.24 17.12 4.34
C ASP A 32 -13.01 16.06 3.24
N ASP A 33 -14.12 15.60 2.66
CA ASP A 33 -14.13 14.57 1.62
C ASP A 33 -13.45 15.04 0.32
N SER A 34 -13.51 16.33 -0.01
CA SER A 34 -12.86 16.90 -1.20
C SER A 34 -11.34 16.87 -1.08
N ALA A 35 -10.81 17.30 0.07
CA ALA A 35 -9.39 17.23 0.40
C ALA A 35 -8.91 15.77 0.43
N ARG A 36 -9.71 14.86 1.02
CA ARG A 36 -9.43 13.42 1.01
C ARG A 36 -9.36 12.87 -0.40
N HIS A 37 -10.29 13.25 -1.28
CA HIS A 37 -10.37 12.80 -2.66
C HIS A 37 -9.14 13.25 -3.44
N ARG A 38 -8.77 14.54 -3.34
CA ARG A 38 -7.58 15.10 -3.98
C ARG A 38 -6.30 14.37 -3.55
N LEU A 39 -6.16 14.09 -2.25
CA LEU A 39 -4.99 13.40 -1.71
C LEU A 39 -4.90 11.94 -2.18
N LEU A 40 -6.02 11.22 -2.19
CA LEU A 40 -6.07 9.84 -2.68
C LEU A 40 -5.85 9.78 -4.19
N THR A 41 -6.45 10.68 -4.96
CA THR A 41 -6.23 10.81 -6.41
C THR A 41 -4.76 11.07 -6.72
N SER A 42 -4.10 11.97 -5.99
CA SER A 42 -2.65 12.20 -6.14
C SER A 42 -1.83 10.92 -5.88
N ARG A 43 -2.19 10.16 -4.84
CA ARG A 43 -1.53 8.87 -4.52
C ARG A 43 -1.77 7.83 -5.61
N ILE A 44 -3.01 7.68 -6.10
CA ILE A 44 -3.37 6.77 -7.19
C ILE A 44 -2.58 7.11 -8.44
N THR A 45 -2.56 8.38 -8.84
CA THR A 45 -1.80 8.85 -10.01
C THR A 45 -0.33 8.52 -9.87
N LYS A 46 0.25 8.71 -8.69
CA LYS A 46 1.67 8.38 -8.45
C LYS A 46 1.92 6.88 -8.53
N LEU A 47 1.05 6.04 -7.96
CA LEU A 47 1.16 4.58 -8.06
C LEU A 47 1.08 4.11 -9.52
N LYS A 48 0.14 4.65 -10.31
CA LYS A 48 -0.01 4.31 -11.73
C LYS A 48 1.16 4.81 -12.59
N THR A 49 1.54 6.07 -12.46
CA THR A 49 2.51 6.71 -13.38
C THR A 49 3.97 6.49 -12.97
N LYS A 50 4.27 6.50 -11.68
CA LYS A 50 5.64 6.37 -11.17
C LYS A 50 6.00 4.93 -10.89
N LEU A 51 5.11 4.21 -10.20
CA LEU A 51 5.35 2.81 -9.82
C LEU A 51 4.81 1.81 -10.85
N LEU A 52 4.16 2.28 -11.92
CA LEU A 52 3.65 1.43 -13.00
C LEU A 52 2.69 0.35 -12.48
N CYS A 53 1.91 0.68 -11.46
CA CYS A 53 0.91 -0.24 -10.90
C CYS A 53 -0.20 -0.48 -11.92
N GLY A 54 -0.45 -1.74 -12.27
CA GLY A 54 -1.53 -2.13 -13.18
C GLY A 54 -2.90 -2.04 -12.50
N LYS A 55 -2.96 -2.35 -11.21
CA LYS A 55 -4.13 -2.15 -10.34
C LYS A 55 -3.75 -1.30 -9.14
N VAL A 56 -4.67 -0.48 -8.66
CA VAL A 56 -4.50 0.33 -7.45
C VAL A 56 -5.72 0.21 -6.56
N PHE A 57 -5.52 -0.32 -5.35
CA PHE A 57 -6.56 -0.45 -4.32
C PHE A 57 -6.44 0.65 -3.27
N VAL A 58 -7.58 1.04 -2.69
CA VAL A 58 -7.65 2.19 -1.77
C VAL A 58 -8.48 1.89 -0.53
N SER A 59 -7.93 2.25 0.65
CA SER A 59 -8.70 2.32 1.90
C SER A 59 -8.87 3.79 2.34
N PRO A 60 -9.98 4.46 1.98
CA PRO A 60 -10.14 5.91 2.16
C PRO A 60 -10.34 6.35 3.63
N PHE A 61 -10.79 5.47 4.51
CA PHE A 61 -11.12 5.78 5.90
C PHE A 61 -10.49 4.76 6.86
N SER A 62 -9.16 4.77 7.01
CA SER A 62 -8.44 3.75 7.79
C SER A 62 -7.39 4.31 8.75
N ASN A 63 -7.55 4.00 10.03
CA ASN A 63 -6.52 4.32 11.03
C ASN A 63 -5.35 3.33 10.92
N SER A 64 -4.19 3.72 11.44
CA SER A 64 -2.97 2.91 11.36
C SER A 64 -3.05 1.60 12.15
N ASP A 65 -3.87 1.60 13.19
CA ASP A 65 -4.18 0.49 14.10
C ASP A 65 -5.36 -0.39 13.65
N THR A 66 -6.21 0.09 12.73
CA THR A 66 -7.27 -0.74 12.16
C THR A 66 -6.67 -1.92 11.39
N GLU A 67 -7.08 -3.14 11.75
CA GLU A 67 -6.69 -4.37 11.05
C GLU A 67 -7.05 -4.29 9.57
N PHE A 68 -6.22 -4.88 8.71
CA PHE A 68 -6.35 -4.71 7.27
C PHE A 68 -7.71 -5.18 6.75
N GLU A 69 -8.15 -6.37 7.19
CA GLU A 69 -9.45 -6.96 6.84
C GLU A 69 -10.66 -6.15 7.33
N LYS A 70 -10.46 -5.20 8.23
CA LYS A 70 -11.53 -4.33 8.77
C LYS A 70 -11.55 -2.95 8.11
N ARG A 71 -10.53 -2.60 7.30
CA ARG A 71 -10.42 -1.28 6.67
C ARG A 71 -11.37 -1.08 5.50
N ASP A 72 -11.76 -2.18 4.86
CA ASP A 72 -12.40 -2.16 3.55
C ASP A 72 -13.91 -2.47 3.60
N ARG A 73 -14.46 -2.82 4.77
CA ARG A 73 -15.87 -3.21 4.99
C ARG A 73 -16.85 -2.06 5.29
N ASN A 74 -16.51 -0.82 4.94
CA ASN A 74 -17.34 0.35 5.29
C ASN A 74 -18.17 0.83 4.09
N ALA A 75 -19.50 0.92 4.22
CA ALA A 75 -20.40 1.41 3.18
C ALA A 75 -20.12 2.86 2.73
N GLN A 76 -19.62 3.72 3.64
CA GLN A 76 -19.14 5.07 3.29
C GLN A 76 -17.89 5.01 2.42
N ALA A 77 -17.03 4.00 2.62
CA ALA A 77 -15.85 3.79 1.79
C ALA A 77 -16.27 3.38 0.37
N SER A 78 -17.30 2.55 0.20
CA SER A 78 -17.75 2.08 -1.12
C SER A 78 -18.14 3.24 -2.05
N LYS A 79 -19.03 4.13 -1.61
CA LYS A 79 -19.42 5.32 -2.41
C LYS A 79 -18.23 6.24 -2.71
N PHE A 80 -17.33 6.40 -1.74
CA PHE A 80 -16.15 7.22 -1.93
C PHE A 80 -15.20 6.61 -2.96
N ILE A 81 -15.02 5.29 -2.93
CA ILE A 81 -14.16 4.53 -3.84
C ILE A 81 -14.71 4.56 -5.27
N GLU A 82 -16.03 4.46 -5.45
CA GLU A 82 -16.68 4.61 -6.77
C GLU A 82 -16.35 5.97 -7.43
N SER A 83 -16.14 7.02 -6.62
CA SER A 83 -15.74 8.34 -7.11
C SER A 83 -14.24 8.46 -7.47
N LEU A 84 -13.43 7.45 -7.14
CA LEU A 84 -11.99 7.42 -7.42
C LEU A 84 -11.69 6.55 -8.64
N LYS A 85 -10.70 6.96 -9.44
CA LYS A 85 -10.18 6.15 -10.58
C LYS A 85 -9.27 5.01 -10.10
N CYS A 86 -9.78 4.13 -9.25
CA CYS A 86 -9.08 3.00 -8.63
C CYS A 86 -9.78 1.67 -8.91
N ASP A 87 -9.15 0.57 -8.51
CA ASP A 87 -9.60 -0.80 -8.77
C ASP A 87 -10.42 -1.37 -7.59
N GLY A 88 -10.80 -0.52 -6.63
CA GLY A 88 -11.63 -0.87 -5.48
C GLY A 88 -10.87 -0.96 -4.16
N THR A 89 -11.42 -1.75 -3.23
CA THR A 89 -10.76 -2.19 -2.00
C THR A 89 -9.93 -3.44 -2.25
N MET A 90 -8.98 -3.74 -1.35
CA MET A 90 -8.11 -4.92 -1.50
C MET A 90 -8.77 -6.18 -0.90
N GLU A 91 -10.10 -6.25 -0.89
CA GLU A 91 -10.82 -7.47 -0.52
C GLU A 91 -10.81 -8.44 -1.70
N ALA A 92 -10.01 -9.50 -1.54
CA ALA A 92 -10.04 -10.77 -2.27
C ALA A 92 -9.27 -10.90 -3.61
N SER A 93 -8.43 -11.95 -3.57
CA SER A 93 -8.11 -12.95 -4.60
C SER A 93 -7.28 -12.57 -5.84
N GLU A 94 -6.13 -11.91 -5.66
CA GLU A 94 -5.10 -11.99 -6.70
C GLU A 94 -4.35 -13.35 -6.58
N THR A 95 -4.61 -14.25 -7.53
CA THR A 95 -3.99 -15.58 -7.61
C THR A 95 -2.61 -15.55 -8.30
N ARG A 96 -2.32 -14.48 -9.04
CA ARG A 96 -1.04 -14.26 -9.72
C ARG A 96 0.02 -13.75 -8.74
N MET A 97 1.30 -13.96 -9.08
CA MET A 97 2.38 -13.41 -8.27
C MET A 97 2.38 -11.88 -8.38
N VAL A 98 2.41 -11.20 -7.24
CA VAL A 98 2.28 -9.74 -7.15
C VAL A 98 3.49 -9.08 -6.48
N HIS A 99 3.84 -7.91 -7.00
CA HIS A 99 4.64 -6.91 -6.28
C HIS A 99 3.69 -5.91 -5.64
N LEU A 100 3.68 -5.82 -4.31
CA LEU A 100 2.82 -4.87 -3.60
C LEU A 100 3.55 -3.53 -3.45
N ALA A 101 3.03 -2.49 -4.09
CA ALA A 101 3.60 -1.16 -4.12
C ALA A 101 2.86 -0.20 -3.19
N ALA A 102 3.58 0.59 -2.42
CA ALA A 102 3.02 1.66 -1.59
C ALA A 102 3.88 2.92 -1.62
N ILE A 103 3.23 4.05 -1.35
CA ILE A 103 3.92 5.33 -1.14
C ILE A 103 4.21 5.46 0.34
N ASP A 104 5.50 5.56 0.68
CA ASP A 104 5.97 5.40 2.04
C ASP A 104 5.53 4.03 2.62
N TYR A 105 5.86 3.74 3.88
CA TYR A 105 5.43 2.52 4.56
C TYR A 105 3.93 2.52 4.92
N ALA A 106 3.13 3.39 4.28
CA ALA A 106 1.83 3.89 4.71
C ALA A 106 0.81 2.80 5.13
N GLY A 107 0.97 2.30 6.36
CA GLY A 107 0.08 1.34 7.03
C GLY A 107 -0.05 -0.02 6.35
N LEU A 108 1.00 -0.49 5.66
CA LEU A 108 1.10 -1.90 5.24
C LEU A 108 1.29 -2.86 6.45
N LEU A 109 1.40 -2.32 7.66
CA LEU A 109 1.68 -3.03 8.90
C LEU A 109 0.61 -4.06 9.32
N PRO A 110 -0.71 -3.81 9.19
CA PRO A 110 -1.65 -4.86 9.56
C PRO A 110 -1.76 -5.94 8.49
N ILE A 111 -1.37 -5.66 7.25
CA ILE A 111 -1.45 -6.64 6.15
C ILE A 111 -0.66 -7.91 6.49
N TRP A 112 0.55 -7.79 7.04
CA TRP A 112 1.43 -8.96 7.21
C TRP A 112 1.06 -9.85 8.41
N ARG A 113 0.41 -9.31 9.45
CA ARG A 113 -0.08 -10.11 10.58
C ARG A 113 -1.48 -10.65 10.38
N THR A 114 -2.36 -9.86 9.79
CA THR A 114 -3.80 -10.16 9.78
C THR A 114 -4.34 -10.48 8.40
N CYS A 115 -3.61 -10.28 7.30
CA CYS A 115 -4.12 -10.62 5.99
C CYS A 115 -3.56 -11.98 5.56
N ASP A 116 -4.43 -13.00 5.51
CA ASP A 116 -4.07 -14.31 4.96
C ASP A 116 -3.55 -14.20 3.50
N HIS A 117 -3.83 -13.11 2.76
CA HIS A 117 -3.21 -12.79 1.46
C HIS A 117 -1.69 -12.65 1.46
N PHE A 118 -1.05 -12.30 2.57
CA PHE A 118 0.42 -12.34 2.66
C PHE A 118 0.97 -13.73 3.03
N LYS A 119 0.13 -14.57 3.63
CA LYS A 119 0.41 -16.00 3.78
C LYS A 119 0.27 -16.73 2.44
N HIS A 120 -0.65 -16.27 1.57
CA HIS A 120 -0.69 -16.71 0.18
C HIS A 120 0.66 -16.40 -0.50
N LYS A 121 1.26 -17.41 -1.11
CA LYS A 121 2.60 -17.37 -1.74
C LYS A 121 2.69 -16.42 -2.95
N CYS A 122 1.66 -15.62 -3.20
CA CYS A 122 1.54 -14.72 -4.34
C CYS A 122 2.40 -13.45 -4.19
N VAL A 123 2.58 -12.90 -2.98
CA VAL A 123 3.41 -11.69 -2.83
C VAL A 123 4.90 -12.04 -2.94
N LYS A 124 5.57 -11.53 -3.97
CA LYS A 124 7.03 -11.71 -4.18
C LYS A 124 7.82 -10.71 -3.34
N GLU A 125 7.50 -9.44 -3.48
CA GLU A 125 8.24 -8.33 -2.88
C GLU A 125 7.30 -7.15 -2.57
N ILE A 126 7.67 -6.37 -1.57
CA ILE A 126 7.06 -5.07 -1.31
C ILE A 126 7.92 -3.97 -1.94
N VAL A 127 7.29 -3.08 -2.69
CA VAL A 127 7.90 -1.93 -3.34
C VAL A 127 7.47 -0.66 -2.59
N ILE A 128 8.42 0.06 -1.99
CA ILE A 128 8.16 1.28 -1.23
C ILE A 128 8.76 2.48 -1.97
N ASP A 129 7.90 3.41 -2.38
CA ASP A 129 8.32 4.70 -2.90
C ASP A 129 8.65 5.68 -1.76
N LYS A 130 9.92 6.06 -1.64
CA LYS A 130 10.43 7.07 -0.69
C LYS A 130 10.64 8.44 -1.35
N GLY A 131 9.98 8.70 -2.48
CA GLY A 131 10.05 9.96 -3.20
C GLY A 131 11.22 10.02 -4.18
N HIS A 132 12.46 10.04 -3.72
CA HIS A 132 13.64 10.08 -4.60
C HIS A 132 14.17 8.67 -4.96
N ARG A 133 13.74 7.65 -4.22
CA ARG A 133 14.21 6.27 -4.34
C ARG A 133 13.08 5.28 -4.18
N VAL A 134 13.27 4.09 -4.74
CA VAL A 134 12.36 2.95 -4.57
C VAL A 134 13.11 1.84 -3.83
N GLU A 135 12.52 1.42 -2.73
CA GLU A 135 13.01 0.29 -1.95
C GLU A 135 12.21 -0.95 -2.30
N MET A 136 12.91 -2.05 -2.55
CA MET A 136 12.30 -3.34 -2.86
C MET A 136 12.70 -4.31 -1.75
N ILE A 137 11.71 -4.81 -1.04
CA ILE A 137 11.89 -5.68 0.13
C ILE A 137 11.35 -7.07 -0.25
N PRO A 138 12.21 -8.08 -0.43
CA PRO A 138 11.77 -9.40 -0.83
C PRO A 138 11.05 -10.11 0.32
N ARG A 139 10.07 -10.96 -0.01
CA ARG A 139 9.29 -11.72 0.98
C ARG A 139 10.15 -12.48 1.98
N ARG A 140 11.26 -13.08 1.53
CA ARG A 140 12.20 -13.81 2.43
C ARG A 140 12.73 -12.95 3.59
N ARG A 141 12.92 -11.63 3.37
CA ARG A 141 13.36 -10.71 4.42
C ARG A 141 12.22 -10.36 5.36
N LEU A 142 11.02 -10.13 4.81
CA LEU A 142 9.81 -9.89 5.61
C LEU A 142 9.49 -11.05 6.55
N LEU A 143 9.78 -12.29 6.15
CA LEU A 143 9.52 -13.49 6.96
C LEU A 143 10.57 -13.79 8.02
N LYS A 144 11.78 -13.23 7.93
CA LYS A 144 12.93 -13.62 8.77
C LYS A 144 13.52 -12.49 9.61
N ASP A 145 13.27 -11.24 9.24
CA ASP A 145 13.90 -10.08 9.86
C ASP A 145 12.87 -9.16 10.54
N ASP A 146 12.81 -9.27 11.86
CA ASP A 146 11.97 -8.43 12.71
C ASP A 146 12.29 -6.94 12.57
N LYS A 147 13.54 -6.55 12.26
CA LYS A 147 13.91 -5.14 12.04
C LYS A 147 13.26 -4.59 10.78
N THR A 148 13.21 -5.39 9.71
CA THR A 148 12.48 -5.03 8.49
C THR A 148 10.98 -4.86 8.78
N LEU A 149 10.39 -5.70 9.64
CA LEU A 149 8.99 -5.57 10.05
C LEU A 149 8.73 -4.29 10.86
N GLN A 150 9.69 -3.84 11.66
CA GLN A 150 9.59 -2.58 12.41
C GLN A 150 9.52 -1.35 11.50
N LEU A 151 10.03 -1.39 10.28
CA LEU A 151 9.92 -0.27 9.33
C LEU A 151 8.45 0.05 9.00
N PHE A 152 7.59 -0.97 9.03
CA PHE A 152 6.18 -0.78 8.79
C PHE A 152 5.43 -0.23 10.02
N ARG A 153 6.06 -0.19 11.21
CA ARG A 153 5.56 0.40 12.48
C ARG A 153 5.45 1.92 12.45
N CYS A 154 4.83 2.45 11.42
CA CYS A 154 4.60 3.87 11.27
C CYS A 154 3.41 4.31 12.13
N ARG A 155 3.72 5.13 13.13
CA ARG A 155 2.80 5.79 14.08
C ARG A 155 2.18 4.84 15.12
N ILE A 156 3.01 4.37 16.06
CA ILE A 156 2.57 4.40 17.46
C ILE A 156 2.47 5.89 17.79
N LYS A 157 1.34 6.36 18.34
CA LYS A 157 1.15 7.77 18.71
C LYS A 157 2.42 8.29 19.41
N ALA A 158 2.80 9.54 19.15
CA ALA A 158 3.71 10.22 20.07
C ALA A 158 3.07 10.10 21.47
N VAL A 159 3.80 9.51 22.42
CA VAL A 159 3.45 9.61 23.83
C VAL A 159 3.39 11.10 24.12
N ASN A 160 2.26 11.61 24.62
CA ASN A 160 2.17 13.00 25.07
C ASN A 160 3.29 13.21 26.09
N ARG A 161 4.28 14.04 25.75
CA ARG A 161 5.37 14.44 26.65
C ARG A 161 5.05 15.75 27.39
N SER A 162 3.78 16.08 27.51
CA SER A 162 3.30 17.15 28.38
C SER A 162 2.95 16.52 29.72
N ASN A 163 3.85 16.70 30.69
CA ASN A 163 3.49 16.74 32.12
C ASN A 163 2.80 18.07 32.41
#